data_AF-A0A2V8DTF3-F1
#
_entry.id   AF-A0A2V8DTF3-F1
#
_cell.length_a   1.000
_cell.length_b   1.000
_cell.length_c   1.000
_cell.angle_alpha   90.00
_cell.angle_beta   90.00
_cell.angle_gamma   90.00
#
_symmetry.space_group_name_H-M   'P 1'
#
loop_
_entity.id
_entity.type
_entity.pdbx_description
1 polymer ?
#
loop_
_entity_poly.entity_id
_entity_poly.type
_entity_poly.pdbx_seq_one_letter_code
_entity_poly.pdbx_strand_id
1 'polypeptide(L)'
;MRRVRVAIVGVVLATGVGLSAADQWPQFRGPQAGVAPDDPALPDSWSETENVIWKATIPGLAWSSPVVWNDHVFVTSAISSGTEAAPVKGLYDPGAEQGSLRSSAAHRFMVYDVDFATGKIRWERELRRVPPPIAKHIKNSFASETPVTDGERVYVRFGTIGVLEAFDFSGKTVWTREIGAFNGPQQFGSASSPVLHNDRLYLVSDNTTESFLAAYDKRTGAELWRTPRQENESWSTPLI
;
A
#
# COMPACT_ATOMS: atom_id res chain seq x y z
N MET A 1 -64.12 26.28 26.80
CA MET A 1 -62.95 25.43 27.14
C MET A 1 -62.12 25.20 25.88
N ARG A 2 -60.85 25.63 25.88
CA ARG A 2 -59.94 25.61 24.71
C ARG A 2 -59.50 24.18 24.40
N ARG A 3 -59.60 23.75 23.13
CA ARG A 3 -59.06 22.47 22.65
C ARG A 3 -57.56 22.63 22.40
N VAL A 4 -56.74 21.93 23.17
CA VAL A 4 -55.28 21.86 22.97
C VAL A 4 -55.01 20.84 21.86
N ARG A 5 -54.33 21.26 20.79
CA ARG A 5 -53.82 20.36 19.75
C ARG A 5 -52.40 19.96 20.15
N VAL A 6 -52.19 18.68 20.44
CA VAL A 6 -50.86 18.12 20.66
C VAL A 6 -50.27 17.78 19.30
N ALA A 7 -49.16 18.42 18.93
CA ALA A 7 -48.38 18.07 17.75
C ALA A 7 -47.39 16.96 18.13
N ILE A 8 -47.52 15.79 17.51
CA ILE A 8 -46.55 14.71 17.64
C ILE A 8 -45.45 14.98 16.62
N VAL A 9 -44.26 15.34 17.10
CA VAL A 9 -43.04 15.44 16.27
C VAL A 9 -42.48 14.03 16.13
N GLY A 10 -42.62 13.44 14.94
CA GLY A 10 -41.99 12.16 14.61
C GLY A 10 -40.49 12.36 14.41
N VAL A 11 -39.68 11.76 15.28
CA VAL A 11 -38.22 11.66 15.08
C VAL A 11 -37.98 10.55 14.07
N VAL A 12 -37.58 10.92 12.85
CA VAL A 12 -37.05 9.97 11.87
C VAL A 12 -35.59 9.69 12.26
N LEU A 13 -35.34 8.54 12.89
CA LEU A 13 -33.98 8.01 13.01
C LEU A 13 -33.53 7.56 11.62
N ALA A 14 -32.67 8.34 10.98
CA ALA A 14 -31.89 7.87 9.84
C ALA A 14 -30.88 6.84 10.36
N THR A 15 -31.18 5.55 10.20
CA THR A 15 -30.21 4.48 10.37
C THR A 15 -29.19 4.61 9.24
N GLY A 16 -28.11 5.34 9.48
CA GLY A 16 -26.95 5.31 8.59
C GLY A 16 -26.43 3.88 8.56
N VAL A 17 -26.43 3.26 7.39
CA VAL A 17 -25.69 2.01 7.16
C VAL A 17 -24.22 2.40 7.20
N GLY A 18 -23.63 2.38 8.40
CA GLY A 18 -22.18 2.52 8.53
C GLY A 18 -21.54 1.30 7.91
N LEU A 19 -20.64 1.50 6.94
CA LEU A 19 -19.77 0.44 6.45
C LEU A 19 -19.04 -0.16 7.64
N SER A 20 -19.09 -1.47 7.79
CA SER A 20 -18.40 -2.16 8.87
C SER A 20 -16.91 -2.29 8.53
N ALA A 21 -16.06 -2.54 9.54
CA ALA A 21 -14.65 -2.88 9.30
C ALA A 21 -14.48 -4.15 8.45
N ALA A 22 -15.50 -5.02 8.39
CA ALA A 22 -15.50 -6.22 7.57
C ALA A 22 -15.67 -5.92 6.08
N ASP A 23 -16.21 -4.74 5.73
CA ASP A 23 -16.42 -4.31 4.34
C ASP A 23 -15.19 -3.57 3.77
N GLN A 24 -14.09 -3.53 4.52
CA GLN A 24 -12.87 -2.79 4.16
C GLN A 24 -11.80 -3.73 3.61
N TRP A 25 -10.84 -3.16 2.88
CA TRP A 25 -9.66 -3.87 2.39
C TRP A 25 -8.38 -3.17 2.88
N PRO A 26 -8.06 -3.23 4.19
CA PRO A 26 -7.07 -2.33 4.79
C PRO A 26 -5.61 -2.67 4.49
N GLN A 27 -5.31 -3.87 3.98
CA GLN A 27 -3.95 -4.39 3.90
C GLN A 27 -3.76 -5.37 2.73
N PHE A 28 -2.51 -5.77 2.50
CA PHE A 28 -2.18 -6.82 1.55
C PHE A 28 -2.96 -8.11 1.82
N ARG A 29 -3.61 -8.67 0.79
CA ARG A 29 -4.52 -9.82 0.87
C ARG A 29 -5.78 -9.60 1.75
N GLY A 30 -6.16 -8.34 1.96
CA GLY A 30 -7.46 -7.99 2.52
C GLY A 30 -7.58 -8.12 4.04
N PRO A 31 -8.80 -8.03 4.59
CA PRO A 31 -9.04 -7.86 6.03
C PRO A 31 -8.52 -9.03 6.88
N GLN A 32 -8.41 -10.23 6.31
CA GLN A 32 -7.90 -11.44 6.98
C GLN A 32 -6.51 -11.86 6.48
N ALA A 33 -5.82 -11.00 5.70
CA ALA A 33 -4.50 -11.29 5.11
C ALA A 33 -4.45 -12.64 4.36
N GLY A 34 -5.55 -13.03 3.70
CA GLY A 34 -5.77 -14.38 3.24
C GLY A 34 -6.79 -14.47 2.11
N VAL A 35 -7.62 -15.52 2.17
CA VAL A 35 -8.69 -15.74 1.20
C VAL A 35 -9.90 -14.88 1.59
N ALA A 36 -10.35 -14.03 0.67
CA ALA A 36 -11.60 -13.28 0.85
C ALA A 36 -12.80 -14.24 0.72
N PRO A 37 -13.88 -14.02 1.49
CA PRO A 37 -15.10 -14.80 1.34
C PRO A 37 -15.70 -14.57 -0.05
N ASP A 38 -16.40 -15.60 -0.55
CA ASP A 38 -17.20 -15.47 -1.76
C ASP A 38 -18.44 -14.60 -1.48
N ASP A 39 -18.91 -13.87 -2.50
CA ASP A 39 -20.11 -13.03 -2.42
C ASP A 39 -20.91 -13.23 -3.72
N PRO A 40 -22.19 -13.64 -3.64
CA PRO A 40 -23.03 -13.87 -4.83
C PRO A 40 -23.27 -12.60 -5.67
N ALA A 41 -22.90 -11.41 -5.18
CA ALA A 41 -22.91 -10.18 -5.95
C ALA A 41 -21.65 -9.98 -6.83
N LEU A 42 -20.60 -10.79 -6.64
CA LEU A 42 -19.42 -10.75 -7.50
C LEU A 42 -19.76 -11.24 -8.91
N PRO A 43 -19.34 -10.53 -9.97
CA PRO A 43 -19.69 -10.94 -11.32
C PRO A 43 -18.78 -12.07 -11.82
N ASP A 44 -19.40 -13.04 -12.49
CA ASP A 44 -18.75 -14.24 -13.05
C ASP A 44 -17.98 -13.97 -14.36
N SER A 45 -18.18 -12.81 -14.98
CA SER A 45 -17.50 -12.37 -16.20
C SER A 45 -16.85 -11.00 -16.01
N TRP A 46 -15.71 -10.77 -16.66
CA TRP A 46 -15.01 -9.48 -16.64
C TRP A 46 -14.29 -9.24 -17.97
N SER A 47 -14.18 -7.98 -18.38
CA SER A 47 -13.28 -7.55 -19.45
C SER A 47 -12.73 -6.15 -19.17
N GLU A 48 -12.07 -5.52 -20.15
CA GLU A 48 -11.64 -4.13 -20.00
C GLU A 48 -12.81 -3.13 -19.96
N THR A 49 -14.03 -3.56 -20.33
CA THR A 49 -15.22 -2.71 -20.40
C THR A 49 -16.47 -3.33 -19.76
N GLU A 50 -16.53 -4.65 -19.61
CA GLU A 50 -17.64 -5.38 -18.99
C GLU A 50 -17.43 -5.48 -17.48
N ASN A 51 -18.50 -5.21 -16.71
CA ASN A 51 -18.50 -5.18 -15.25
C ASN A 51 -17.51 -4.18 -14.62
N VAL A 52 -16.98 -3.24 -15.43
CA VAL A 52 -16.09 -2.16 -14.99
C VAL A 52 -16.90 -0.91 -14.66
N ILE A 53 -16.87 -0.48 -13.39
CA ILE A 53 -17.53 0.78 -12.94
C ILE A 53 -16.71 2.01 -13.39
N TRP A 54 -15.40 1.95 -13.22
CA TRP A 54 -14.48 3.01 -13.65
C TRP A 54 -13.07 2.45 -13.88
N LYS A 55 -12.26 3.21 -14.63
CA LYS A 55 -10.83 2.95 -14.84
C LYS A 55 -10.06 4.24 -14.63
N ALA A 56 -8.99 4.18 -13.85
CA ALA A 56 -8.16 5.33 -13.52
C ALA A 56 -6.71 5.08 -13.96
N THR A 57 -6.11 6.08 -14.61
CA THR A 57 -4.67 6.07 -14.89
C THR A 57 -3.93 6.61 -13.66
N ILE A 58 -3.11 5.76 -13.03
CA ILE A 58 -2.23 6.17 -11.94
C ILE A 58 -0.84 6.44 -12.52
N PRO A 59 -0.26 7.64 -12.35
CA PRO A 59 1.08 7.93 -12.84
C PRO A 59 2.15 7.04 -12.19
N GLY A 60 3.11 6.57 -12.97
CA GLY A 60 4.22 5.74 -12.51
C GLY A 60 3.98 4.24 -12.66
N LEU A 61 4.90 3.45 -12.11
CA LEU A 61 4.87 1.99 -12.13
C LEU A 61 4.93 1.45 -10.69
N ALA A 62 4.12 0.42 -10.40
CA ALA A 62 4.04 -0.19 -9.08
C ALA A 62 3.52 -1.62 -9.15
N TRP A 63 3.97 -2.48 -8.24
CA TRP A 63 3.39 -3.80 -7.99
C TRP A 63 2.65 -3.91 -6.65
N SER A 64 2.57 -2.81 -5.90
CA SER A 64 1.68 -2.70 -4.74
C SER A 64 0.23 -2.97 -5.13
N SER A 65 -0.54 -3.55 -4.21
CA SER A 65 -1.99 -3.65 -4.35
C SER A 65 -2.68 -2.38 -3.81
N PRO A 66 -3.88 -2.02 -4.29
CA PRO A 66 -4.69 -1.00 -3.64
C PRO A 66 -5.17 -1.49 -2.26
N VAL A 67 -5.31 -0.56 -1.31
CA VAL A 67 -6.08 -0.78 -0.08
C VAL A 67 -7.26 0.18 -0.03
N VAL A 68 -8.37 -0.29 0.50
CA VAL A 68 -9.65 0.43 0.49
C VAL A 68 -10.12 0.63 1.92
N TRP A 69 -10.46 1.88 2.26
CA TRP A 69 -11.13 2.23 3.50
C TRP A 69 -12.20 3.30 3.29
N ASN A 70 -13.45 2.95 3.51
CA ASN A 70 -14.64 3.74 3.16
C ASN A 70 -14.59 4.15 1.68
N ASP A 71 -14.48 5.44 1.41
CA ASP A 71 -14.45 6.02 0.09
C ASP A 71 -13.02 6.32 -0.42
N HIS A 72 -12.00 5.91 0.33
CA HIS A 72 -10.59 6.05 -0.01
C HIS A 72 -10.02 4.77 -0.62
N VAL A 73 -9.31 4.90 -1.73
CA VAL A 73 -8.47 3.87 -2.32
C VAL A 73 -7.03 4.37 -2.32
N PHE A 74 -6.18 3.80 -1.48
CA PHE A 74 -4.77 4.18 -1.42
C PHE A 74 -3.93 3.28 -2.33
N VAL A 75 -3.10 3.90 -3.16
CA VAL A 75 -2.14 3.23 -4.03
C VAL A 75 -0.78 3.93 -3.98
N THR A 76 0.28 3.17 -4.21
CA THR A 76 1.65 3.70 -4.29
C THR A 76 2.21 3.53 -5.70
N SER A 77 3.14 4.40 -6.09
CA SER A 77 3.89 4.22 -7.35
C SER A 77 5.27 4.85 -7.31
N ALA A 78 6.10 4.54 -8.31
CA ALA A 78 7.34 5.25 -8.57
C ALA A 78 7.35 5.82 -10.00
N ILE A 79 7.71 7.10 -10.14
CA ILE A 79 7.80 7.81 -11.43
C ILE A 79 9.27 8.13 -11.70
N SER A 80 9.86 7.49 -12.71
CA SER A 80 11.23 7.77 -13.15
C SER A 80 11.30 9.09 -13.92
N SER A 81 12.39 9.85 -13.72
CA SER A 81 12.76 10.97 -14.58
C SER A 81 13.53 10.52 -15.83
N GLY A 82 13.86 9.23 -15.94
CA GLY A 82 14.57 8.64 -17.07
C GLY A 82 13.77 7.52 -17.72
N THR A 83 14.41 6.81 -18.65
CA THR A 83 13.80 5.67 -19.34
C THR A 83 13.85 4.43 -18.44
N GLU A 84 12.68 3.90 -18.09
CA GLU A 84 12.55 2.58 -17.46
C GLU A 84 12.08 1.56 -18.50
N ALA A 85 12.60 0.34 -18.42
CA ALA A 85 12.12 -0.75 -19.25
C ALA A 85 10.66 -1.05 -18.92
N ALA A 86 9.81 -1.10 -19.95
CA ALA A 86 8.41 -1.49 -19.77
C ALA A 86 8.32 -2.96 -19.30
N PRO A 87 7.35 -3.30 -18.43
CA PRO A 87 7.11 -4.68 -18.06
C PRO A 87 6.81 -5.56 -19.29
N VAL A 88 7.54 -6.65 -19.43
CA VAL A 88 7.32 -7.66 -20.49
C VAL A 88 6.40 -8.75 -19.94
N LYS A 89 5.35 -9.09 -20.70
CA LYS A 89 4.42 -10.18 -20.35
C LYS A 89 5.01 -11.54 -20.76
N GLY A 90 4.79 -12.58 -19.96
CA GLY A 90 5.14 -13.97 -20.28
C GLY A 90 6.52 -14.42 -19.78
N LEU A 91 6.96 -15.56 -20.28
CA LEU A 91 8.29 -16.12 -20.00
C LEU A 91 9.33 -15.44 -20.91
N TYR A 92 10.44 -15.02 -20.32
CA TYR A 92 11.56 -14.45 -21.04
C TYR A 92 12.87 -14.68 -20.29
N ASP A 93 13.95 -14.73 -21.05
CA ASP A 93 15.32 -14.83 -20.54
C ASP A 93 15.70 -13.53 -19.82
N PRO A 94 16.06 -13.59 -18.53
CA PRO A 94 16.46 -12.40 -17.78
C PRO A 94 17.86 -11.88 -18.15
N GLY A 95 18.57 -12.56 -19.04
CA GLY A 95 19.89 -12.19 -19.53
C GLY A 95 21.01 -12.49 -18.53
N ALA A 96 22.24 -12.12 -18.91
CA ALA A 96 23.45 -12.44 -18.16
C ALA A 96 23.48 -11.89 -16.71
N GLU A 97 22.82 -10.75 -16.48
CA GLU A 97 22.70 -10.11 -15.16
C GLU A 97 21.55 -10.69 -14.31
N GLN A 98 20.96 -11.82 -14.73
CA GLN A 98 19.82 -12.46 -14.08
C GLN A 98 18.67 -11.47 -13.82
N GLY A 99 18.52 -10.51 -14.72
CA GLY A 99 17.48 -9.49 -14.67
C GLY A 99 17.67 -8.44 -13.58
N SER A 100 18.82 -8.35 -12.93
CA SER A 100 19.12 -7.22 -12.05
C SER A 100 19.22 -5.91 -12.85
N LEU A 101 18.50 -4.88 -12.39
CA LEU A 101 18.51 -3.53 -12.94
C LEU A 101 18.78 -2.51 -11.86
N ARG A 102 19.75 -1.63 -12.12
CA ARG A 102 19.98 -0.42 -11.35
C ARG A 102 19.49 0.79 -12.13
N SER A 103 18.84 1.73 -11.45
CA SER A 103 18.47 3.01 -12.04
C SER A 103 19.30 4.13 -11.47
N SER A 104 19.88 4.96 -12.33
CA SER A 104 20.56 6.20 -11.96
C SER A 104 19.65 7.42 -12.05
N ALA A 105 18.47 7.28 -12.67
CA ALA A 105 17.48 8.34 -12.77
C ALA A 105 16.76 8.54 -11.44
N ALA A 106 16.45 9.81 -11.12
CA ALA A 106 15.65 10.11 -9.95
C ALA A 106 14.24 9.54 -10.12
N HIS A 107 13.74 8.88 -9.08
CA HIS A 107 12.37 8.41 -9.00
C HIS A 107 11.61 9.24 -7.98
N ARG A 108 10.41 9.71 -8.35
CA ARG A 108 9.44 10.25 -7.42
C ARG A 108 8.66 9.08 -6.82
N PHE A 109 8.73 8.90 -5.51
CA PHE A 109 7.99 7.86 -4.78
C PHE A 109 6.67 8.46 -4.32
N MET A 110 5.57 7.94 -4.85
CA MET A 110 4.26 8.58 -4.82
C MET A 110 3.25 7.77 -4.02
N VAL A 111 2.38 8.48 -3.31
CA VAL A 111 1.18 7.93 -2.66
C VAL A 111 -0.02 8.69 -3.21
N TYR A 112 -1.08 7.97 -3.53
CA TYR A 112 -2.32 8.53 -4.03
C TYR A 112 -3.48 8.11 -3.15
N ASP A 113 -4.46 9.01 -3.02
CA ASP A 113 -5.82 8.68 -2.59
C ASP A 113 -6.74 8.86 -3.79
N VAL A 114 -7.48 7.81 -4.11
CA VAL A 114 -8.43 7.75 -5.21
C VAL A 114 -9.82 7.57 -4.62
N ASP A 115 -10.76 8.39 -5.10
CA ASP A 115 -12.16 8.31 -4.74
C ASP A 115 -12.76 6.97 -5.20
N PHE A 116 -13.25 6.17 -4.26
CA PHE A 116 -13.78 4.83 -4.54
C PHE A 116 -14.96 4.85 -5.52
N ALA A 117 -15.83 5.86 -5.43
CA ALA A 117 -17.04 5.92 -6.25
C ALA A 117 -16.76 6.36 -7.70
N THR A 118 -15.76 7.23 -7.90
CA THR A 118 -15.54 7.90 -9.18
C THR A 118 -14.22 7.55 -9.86
N GLY A 119 -13.27 6.92 -9.15
CA GLY A 119 -11.93 6.64 -9.66
C GLY A 119 -11.04 7.87 -9.81
N LYS A 120 -11.47 9.05 -9.31
CA LYS A 120 -10.70 10.29 -9.42
C LYS A 120 -9.65 10.37 -8.32
N ILE A 121 -8.44 10.78 -8.69
CA ILE A 121 -7.39 11.10 -7.69
C ILE A 121 -7.86 12.31 -6.88
N ARG A 122 -8.02 12.12 -5.57
CA ARG A 122 -8.34 13.16 -4.58
C ARG A 122 -7.10 13.96 -4.23
N TRP A 123 -5.99 13.26 -3.99
CA TRP A 123 -4.69 13.87 -3.76
C TRP A 123 -3.56 12.92 -4.16
N GLU A 124 -2.39 13.52 -4.42
CA GLU A 124 -1.11 12.83 -4.60
C GLU A 124 -0.05 13.43 -3.67
N ARG A 125 0.86 12.60 -3.17
CA ARG A 125 2.00 13.00 -2.33
C ARG A 125 3.28 12.38 -2.84
N GLU A 126 4.27 13.24 -3.07
CA GLU A 126 5.64 12.81 -3.30
C GLU A 126 6.33 12.67 -1.95
N LEU A 127 6.63 11.42 -1.59
CA LEU A 127 7.32 11.09 -0.35
C LEU A 127 8.81 11.45 -0.45
N ARG A 128 9.40 11.12 -1.61
CA ARG A 128 10.81 11.39 -1.89
C ARG A 128 11.08 11.43 -3.38
N ARG A 129 12.12 12.16 -3.78
CA ARG A 129 12.68 12.13 -5.13
C ARG A 129 14.17 11.84 -5.10
N VAL A 130 14.55 10.60 -5.39
CA VAL A 130 15.94 10.14 -5.36
C VAL A 130 16.14 9.01 -6.38
N PRO A 131 17.35 8.82 -6.92
CA PRO A 131 17.71 7.55 -7.53
C PRO A 131 17.61 6.43 -6.47
N PRO A 132 16.97 5.29 -6.75
CA PRO A 132 16.94 4.16 -5.83
C PRO A 132 18.38 3.70 -5.51
N PRO A 133 18.78 3.62 -4.23
CA PRO A 133 20.12 3.20 -3.85
C PRO A 133 20.41 1.73 -4.14
N ILE A 134 19.37 0.92 -4.32
CA ILE A 134 19.44 -0.52 -4.58
C ILE A 134 18.92 -0.88 -5.97
N ALA A 135 19.36 -2.04 -6.48
CA ALA A 135 18.84 -2.61 -7.73
C ALA A 135 17.51 -3.34 -7.49
N LYS A 136 16.76 -3.57 -8.57
CA LYS A 136 15.57 -4.41 -8.59
C LYS A 136 15.66 -5.43 -9.72
N HIS A 137 14.87 -6.49 -9.66
CA HIS A 137 14.71 -7.37 -10.82
C HIS A 137 13.87 -6.66 -11.92
N ILE A 138 14.08 -7.00 -13.20
CA ILE A 138 13.30 -6.54 -14.36
C ILE A 138 11.78 -6.80 -14.20
N LYS A 139 11.43 -7.87 -13.48
CA LYS A 139 10.04 -8.22 -13.13
C LYS A 139 9.50 -7.48 -11.90
N ASN A 140 10.31 -6.69 -11.21
CA ASN A 140 9.91 -5.95 -10.03
C ASN A 140 9.72 -4.45 -10.35
N SER A 141 9.07 -3.73 -9.44
CA SER A 141 8.94 -2.28 -9.44
C SER A 141 9.75 -1.67 -8.29
N PHE A 142 9.94 -0.34 -8.27
CA PHE A 142 10.50 0.35 -7.10
C PHE A 142 9.44 0.65 -6.02
N ALA A 143 8.17 0.31 -6.26
CA ALA A 143 7.01 0.57 -5.41
C ALA A 143 6.17 -0.70 -5.26
N SER A 144 6.75 -1.74 -4.68
CA SER A 144 6.14 -3.09 -4.67
C SER A 144 5.41 -3.41 -3.38
N GLU A 145 5.74 -2.72 -2.29
CA GLU A 145 5.08 -2.89 -1.02
C GLU A 145 3.68 -2.28 -1.03
N THR A 146 2.70 -3.04 -0.54
CA THR A 146 1.31 -2.59 -0.42
C THR A 146 1.16 -1.72 0.84
N PRO A 147 0.49 -0.55 0.76
CA PRO A 147 0.16 0.24 1.95
C PRO A 147 -0.70 -0.55 2.94
N VAL A 148 -0.80 -0.05 4.18
CA VAL A 148 -1.74 -0.55 5.19
C VAL A 148 -2.46 0.62 5.86
N THR A 149 -3.70 0.45 6.29
CA THR A 149 -4.47 1.51 6.97
C THR A 149 -5.20 1.00 8.21
N ASP A 150 -5.30 1.84 9.24
CA ASP A 150 -6.17 1.61 10.41
C ASP A 150 -7.50 2.35 10.34
N GLY A 151 -7.80 3.01 9.20
CA GLY A 151 -8.98 3.85 9.05
C GLY A 151 -8.82 5.29 9.52
N GLU A 152 -7.67 5.64 10.11
CA GLU A 152 -7.31 7.01 10.47
C GLU A 152 -6.09 7.51 9.68
N ARG A 153 -5.15 6.59 9.42
CA ARG A 153 -3.87 6.84 8.76
C ARG A 153 -3.58 5.76 7.75
N VAL A 154 -2.90 6.13 6.67
CA VAL A 154 -2.29 5.20 5.73
C VAL A 154 -0.79 5.16 5.96
N TYR A 155 -0.26 3.96 6.06
CA TYR A 155 1.15 3.66 6.30
C TYR A 155 1.75 3.05 5.04
N VAL A 156 2.81 3.67 4.54
CA VAL A 156 3.49 3.26 3.31
C VAL A 156 4.93 2.89 3.62
N ARG A 157 5.41 1.86 2.93
CA ARG A 157 6.82 1.48 2.92
C ARG A 157 7.33 1.57 1.49
N PHE A 158 8.50 2.15 1.30
CA PHE A 158 9.29 1.96 0.09
C PHE A 158 10.64 1.37 0.49
N GLY A 159 10.74 0.04 0.50
CA GLY A 159 11.97 -0.65 0.92
C GLY A 159 13.14 -0.37 -0.01
N THR A 160 12.85 0.03 -1.25
CA THR A 160 13.83 0.42 -2.27
C THR A 160 14.57 1.71 -1.96
N ILE A 161 13.98 2.58 -1.12
CA ILE A 161 14.63 3.79 -0.58
C ILE A 161 14.71 3.79 0.94
N GLY A 162 14.25 2.72 1.59
CA GLY A 162 14.37 2.52 3.03
C GLY A 162 13.51 3.44 3.87
N VAL A 163 12.31 3.79 3.40
CA VAL A 163 11.42 4.71 4.11
C VAL A 163 10.13 4.03 4.54
N LEU A 164 9.70 4.31 5.77
CA LEU A 164 8.37 4.04 6.30
C LEU A 164 7.73 5.38 6.69
N GLU A 165 6.52 5.66 6.19
CA GLU A 165 5.84 6.94 6.43
C GLU A 165 4.35 6.74 6.71
N ALA A 166 3.79 7.59 7.56
CA ALA A 166 2.36 7.67 7.81
C ALA A 166 1.79 8.99 7.31
N PHE A 167 0.65 8.91 6.63
CA PHE A 167 -0.19 10.04 6.28
C PHE A 167 -1.54 9.93 6.97
N ASP A 168 -2.13 11.06 7.35
CA ASP A 168 -3.57 11.09 7.60
C ASP A 168 -4.35 11.03 6.27
N PHE A 169 -5.67 10.86 6.34
CA PHE A 169 -6.51 10.72 5.13
C PHE A 169 -6.63 12.01 4.30
N SER A 170 -6.16 13.16 4.81
CA SER A 170 -5.99 14.39 4.01
C SER A 170 -4.69 14.40 3.19
N GLY A 171 -3.86 13.35 3.34
CA GLY A 171 -2.54 13.23 2.74
C GLY A 171 -1.49 14.06 3.47
N LYS A 172 -1.72 14.51 4.71
CA LYS A 172 -0.69 15.20 5.48
C LYS A 172 0.19 14.17 6.18
N THR A 173 1.51 14.33 6.04
CA THR A 173 2.49 13.50 6.75
C THR A 173 2.30 13.65 8.26
N VAL A 174 2.18 12.52 8.95
CA VAL A 174 2.13 12.42 10.41
C VAL A 174 3.54 12.18 10.96
N TRP A 175 4.27 11.23 10.38
CA TRP A 175 5.66 10.94 10.72
C TRP A 175 6.36 10.19 9.57
N THR A 176 7.67 10.33 9.48
CA THR A 176 8.56 9.62 8.54
C THR A 176 9.68 8.91 9.31
N ARG A 177 10.11 7.74 8.83
CA ARG A 177 11.25 6.99 9.37
C ARG A 177 12.14 6.44 8.27
N GLU A 178 13.43 6.68 8.43
CA GLU A 178 14.47 5.95 7.72
C GLU A 178 14.66 4.60 8.41
N ILE A 179 14.46 3.52 7.66
CA ILE A 179 14.64 2.14 8.12
C ILE A 179 15.75 1.42 7.35
N GLY A 180 16.38 2.11 6.38
CA GLY A 180 17.45 1.59 5.54
C GLY A 180 16.96 0.87 4.29
N ALA A 181 17.72 0.99 3.20
CA ALA A 181 17.44 0.34 1.93
C ALA A 181 18.49 -0.74 1.69
N PHE A 182 18.04 -1.97 1.53
CA PHE A 182 18.92 -3.13 1.46
C PHE A 182 18.50 -4.06 0.33
N ASN A 183 19.48 -4.70 -0.30
CA ASN A 183 19.25 -5.72 -1.30
C ASN A 183 19.56 -7.11 -0.74
N GLY A 184 18.90 -8.13 -1.30
CA GLY A 184 19.31 -9.52 -1.18
C GLY A 184 20.46 -9.87 -2.13
N PRO A 185 21.00 -11.10 -2.04
CA PRO A 185 22.07 -11.59 -2.92
C PRO A 185 21.66 -11.55 -4.40
N GLN A 186 20.39 -11.78 -4.73
CA GLN A 186 19.91 -11.76 -6.13
C GLN A 186 19.54 -10.35 -6.60
N GLN A 187 19.57 -9.35 -5.71
CA GLN A 187 19.27 -7.95 -6.04
C GLN A 187 17.88 -7.72 -6.65
N PHE A 188 16.89 -8.53 -6.28
CA PHE A 188 15.55 -8.40 -6.85
C PHE A 188 14.77 -7.19 -6.34
N GLY A 189 15.32 -6.46 -5.37
CA GLY A 189 14.65 -5.37 -4.68
C GLY A 189 13.79 -5.87 -3.52
N SER A 190 12.99 -4.98 -2.97
CA SER A 190 12.12 -5.24 -1.80
C SER A 190 10.66 -5.42 -2.21
N ALA A 191 9.88 -6.16 -1.40
CA ALA A 191 8.44 -6.33 -1.57
C ALA A 191 7.65 -6.68 -0.28
N SER A 192 8.30 -6.82 0.88
CA SER A 192 7.59 -7.09 2.15
C SER A 192 6.74 -5.87 2.56
N SER A 193 5.43 -6.04 2.63
CA SER A 193 4.51 -4.97 3.02
C SER A 193 4.47 -4.80 4.56
N PRO A 194 4.23 -3.58 5.09
CA PRO A 194 3.95 -3.40 6.51
C PRO A 194 2.59 -4.01 6.87
N VAL A 195 2.44 -4.50 8.11
CA VAL A 195 1.15 -4.94 8.65
C VAL A 195 0.84 -4.27 9.98
N LEU A 196 -0.44 -4.07 10.26
CA LEU A 196 -0.92 -3.48 11.50
C LEU A 196 -1.44 -4.56 12.45
N HIS A 197 -1.10 -4.43 13.72
CA HIS A 197 -1.81 -5.13 14.79
C HIS A 197 -1.79 -4.30 16.07
N ASN A 198 -2.97 -3.99 16.59
CA ASN A 198 -3.18 -3.04 17.69
C ASN A 198 -2.52 -1.68 17.38
N ASP A 199 -1.62 -1.24 18.25
CA ASP A 199 -0.93 0.06 18.15
C ASP A 199 0.41 -0.02 17.41
N ARG A 200 0.64 -1.09 16.65
CA ARG A 200 1.96 -1.41 16.09
C ARG A 200 1.92 -1.72 14.60
N LEU A 201 2.96 -1.25 13.92
CA LEU A 201 3.32 -1.64 12.55
C LEU A 201 4.46 -2.65 12.61
N TYR A 202 4.36 -3.73 11.85
CA TYR A 202 5.38 -4.78 11.79
C TYR A 202 5.94 -4.89 10.38
N LEU A 203 7.23 -5.18 10.30
CA LEU A 203 7.97 -5.21 9.04
C LEU A 203 9.10 -6.23 9.10
N VAL A 204 9.20 -7.05 8.06
CA VAL A 204 10.35 -7.91 7.78
C VAL A 204 11.20 -7.28 6.68
N SER A 205 12.51 -7.32 6.85
CA SER A 205 13.49 -6.91 5.86
C SER A 205 14.64 -7.88 5.89
N ASP A 206 14.53 -8.99 5.15
CA ASP A 206 15.63 -9.96 4.97
C ASP A 206 16.53 -9.51 3.82
N ASN A 207 17.82 -9.35 4.11
CA ASN A 207 18.81 -8.75 3.24
C ASN A 207 20.24 -9.22 3.58
N THR A 208 21.24 -8.74 2.84
CA THR A 208 22.64 -9.16 3.04
C THR A 208 23.44 -8.34 4.05
N THR A 209 22.87 -7.27 4.61
CA THR A 209 23.57 -6.36 5.55
C THR A 209 23.12 -6.57 6.99
N GLU A 210 21.83 -6.37 7.26
CA GLU A 210 21.23 -6.45 8.58
C GLU A 210 19.79 -6.93 8.43
N SER A 211 19.56 -8.24 8.44
CA SER A 211 18.20 -8.77 8.37
C SER A 211 17.46 -8.60 9.68
N PHE A 212 16.22 -8.14 9.62
CA PHE A 212 15.43 -7.88 10.82
C PHE A 212 13.93 -8.09 10.65
N LEU A 213 13.28 -8.39 11.78
CA LEU A 213 11.87 -8.13 12.03
C LEU A 213 11.79 -6.98 13.05
N ALA A 214 11.00 -5.95 12.77
CA ALA A 214 10.85 -4.82 13.67
C ALA A 214 9.37 -4.47 13.88
N ALA A 215 9.10 -3.85 15.03
CA ALA A 215 7.81 -3.21 15.28
C ALA A 215 8.00 -1.71 15.58
N TYR A 216 7.06 -0.93 15.08
CA TYR A 216 7.02 0.52 15.25
C TYR A 216 5.69 0.93 15.87
N ASP A 217 5.70 1.94 16.73
CA ASP A 217 4.48 2.56 17.24
C ASP A 217 3.76 3.27 16.09
N LYS A 218 2.50 2.92 15.82
CA LYS A 218 1.76 3.43 14.66
C LYS A 218 1.51 4.94 14.73
N ARG A 219 1.44 5.53 15.93
CA ARG A 219 1.09 6.94 16.12
C ARG A 219 2.30 7.85 15.90
N THR A 220 3.49 7.38 16.26
CA THR A 220 4.71 8.19 16.32
C THR A 220 5.78 7.76 15.32
N GLY A 221 5.72 6.52 14.84
CA GLY A 221 6.77 5.88 14.05
C GLY A 221 7.98 5.46 14.89
N ALA A 222 7.95 5.57 16.22
CA ALA A 222 9.08 5.15 17.06
C ALA A 222 9.29 3.64 16.93
N GLU A 223 10.53 3.20 16.71
CA GLU A 223 10.87 1.77 16.79
C GLU A 223 10.66 1.31 18.23
N LEU A 224 9.85 0.27 18.40
CA LEU A 224 9.54 -0.33 19.72
C LEU A 224 10.51 -1.45 20.04
N TRP A 225 10.83 -2.26 19.03
CA TRP A 225 11.82 -3.32 19.12
C TRP A 225 12.24 -3.77 17.73
N ARG A 226 13.40 -4.43 17.69
CA ARG A 226 13.98 -5.08 16.51
C ARG A 226 14.59 -6.41 16.90
N THR A 227 14.31 -7.43 16.12
CA THR A 227 14.85 -8.78 16.26
C THR A 227 15.70 -9.10 15.03
N PRO A 228 17.00 -9.37 15.18
CA PRO A 228 17.85 -9.83 14.08
C PRO A 228 17.31 -11.14 13.49
N ARG A 229 17.45 -11.31 12.18
CA ARG A 229 17.06 -12.54 11.46
C ARG A 229 18.29 -13.15 10.79
N GLN A 230 18.35 -14.48 10.75
CA GLN A 230 19.40 -15.23 10.06
C GLN A 230 18.92 -15.68 8.66
N GLU A 231 18.37 -14.74 7.91
CA GLU A 231 17.89 -14.93 6.55
C GLU A 231 18.56 -13.88 5.67
N ASN A 232 18.91 -14.19 4.43
CA ASN A 232 19.60 -13.24 3.54
C ASN A 232 18.68 -12.65 2.45
N GLU A 233 17.48 -13.21 2.28
CA GLU A 233 16.53 -12.78 1.26
C GLU A 233 15.12 -13.29 1.55
N SER A 234 14.13 -12.40 1.48
CA SER A 234 12.72 -12.78 1.40
C SER A 234 11.87 -11.61 0.88
N TRP A 235 10.66 -11.93 0.44
CA TRP A 235 9.63 -10.95 0.03
C TRP A 235 8.36 -11.11 0.87
N SER A 236 8.50 -11.71 2.06
CA SER A 236 7.39 -12.17 2.87
C SER A 236 6.81 -11.05 3.72
N THR A 237 5.59 -10.63 3.40
CA THR A 237 4.78 -9.80 4.30
C THR A 237 4.46 -10.59 5.58
N PRO A 238 4.64 -10.03 6.79
CA PRO A 238 4.30 -10.71 8.03
C PRO A 238 2.81 -11.08 8.09
N LEU A 239 2.47 -12.18 8.75
CA LEU A 239 1.09 -12.55 9.08
C LEU A 239 0.92 -12.50 10.59
N ILE A 240 -0.15 -11.88 11.07
CA ILE A 240 -0.48 -11.72 12.50
C ILE A 240 -1.88 -12.26 12.75
#